data_AF-A9A017-F1
#
_entry.id   AF-A9A017-F1
#
_cell.length_a   1.000
_cell.length_b   1.000
_cell.length_c   1.000
_cell.angle_alpha   90.00
_cell.angle_beta   90.00
_cell.angle_gamma   90.00
#
_symmetry.space_group_name_H-M   'P 1'
#
loop_
_entity.id
_entity.type
_entity.pdbx_description
1 polymer ?
#
loop_
_entity_poly.entity_id
_entity_poly.type
_entity_poly.pdbx_seq_one_letter_code
_entity_poly.pdbx_strand_id
1 'polypeptide(L)'
;MTYYRLIVVLSLLLALASCSTRQVREDFAGSTEQRLTSHSINQIMEKLPEEDFVFLADQPVFLECFFLKEIEPLAYARRRLEMTLLEKYRCRLMSDPAEAKFVLTVFFTSIGTDFDKTGISTPDLVLPGMGGPMSIDILALEMYHGITEFYYYIRDADNRVVVRGEMLKKVVRNDTLLLPLITIPINTMR
;
A
#
# COMPACT_ATOMS: atom_id res chain seq x y z
N MET A 1 -0.35 -44.67 24.65
CA MET A 1 -1.32 -43.78 23.97
C MET A 1 -1.47 -42.41 24.62
N THR A 2 -1.24 -42.27 25.93
CA THR A 2 -1.43 -41.01 26.68
C THR A 2 -0.45 -39.90 26.26
N TYR A 3 0.82 -40.25 26.00
CA TYR A 3 1.87 -39.30 25.60
C TYR A 3 1.63 -38.70 24.21
N TYR A 4 1.10 -39.51 23.27
CA TYR A 4 0.75 -39.05 21.92
C TYR A 4 -0.40 -38.04 21.96
N ARG A 5 -1.43 -38.29 22.78
CA ARG A 5 -2.52 -37.34 22.99
C ARG A 5 -2.01 -36.03 23.61
N LEU A 6 -1.05 -36.11 24.54
CA LEU A 6 -0.49 -34.95 25.21
C LEU A 6 0.39 -34.11 24.27
N ILE A 7 1.20 -34.74 23.41
CA ILE A 7 1.98 -34.06 22.37
C ILE A 7 1.04 -33.38 21.35
N VAL A 8 0.01 -34.08 20.89
CA VAL A 8 -0.97 -33.51 19.93
C VAL A 8 -1.69 -32.30 20.54
N VAL A 9 -2.12 -32.38 21.79
CA VAL A 9 -2.76 -31.26 22.50
C VAL A 9 -1.78 -30.08 22.68
N LEU A 10 -0.52 -30.35 23.04
CA LEU A 10 0.51 -29.32 23.19
C LEU A 10 0.83 -28.63 21.85
N SER A 11 0.94 -29.39 20.76
CA SER A 11 1.12 -28.85 19.41
C SER A 11 -0.08 -28.02 18.96
N LEU A 12 -1.30 -28.44 19.29
CA LEU A 12 -2.52 -27.69 19.01
C LEU A 12 -2.57 -26.37 19.79
N LEU A 13 -2.17 -26.38 21.06
CA LEU A 13 -2.10 -25.18 21.91
C LEU A 13 -1.04 -24.20 21.43
N LEU A 14 0.12 -24.68 20.95
CA LEU A 14 1.16 -23.85 20.35
C LEU A 14 0.72 -23.21 19.03
N ALA A 15 -0.05 -23.93 18.20
CA ALA A 15 -0.62 -23.39 16.97
C ALA A 15 -1.70 -22.32 17.26
N LEU A 16 -2.46 -22.47 18.34
CA LEU A 16 -3.47 -21.51 18.79
C LEU A 16 -2.88 -20.28 19.51
N ALA A 17 -1.63 -20.35 19.98
CA ALA A 17 -0.95 -19.26 20.67
C ALA A 17 -0.25 -18.26 19.71
N SER A 18 -0.35 -18.46 18.39
CA SER A 18 0.11 -17.45 17.43
C SER A 18 -0.87 -16.27 17.42
N CYS A 19 -0.62 -15.31 18.31
CA CYS A 19 -1.29 -14.02 18.28
C CYS A 19 -0.66 -13.18 17.17
N SER A 20 -1.46 -12.84 16.15
CA SER A 20 -1.10 -11.77 15.23
C SER A 20 -1.44 -10.44 15.90
N THR A 21 -0.46 -9.56 16.04
CA THR A 21 -0.69 -8.19 16.51
C THR A 21 -0.63 -7.27 15.30
N ARG A 22 -1.76 -6.65 14.97
CA ARG A 22 -1.82 -5.58 13.97
C ARG A 22 -1.70 -4.25 14.69
N GLN A 23 -0.57 -3.58 14.49
CA GLN A 23 -0.35 -2.26 15.06
C GLN A 23 -0.56 -1.21 13.98
N VAL A 24 -1.58 -0.37 14.16
CA VAL A 24 -1.75 0.83 13.35
C VAL A 24 -0.71 1.84 13.83
N ARG A 25 0.32 2.10 13.02
CA ARG A 25 1.24 3.21 13.23
C ARG A 25 0.63 4.47 12.64
N GLU A 26 0.35 5.44 13.49
CA GLU A 26 0.09 6.80 13.04
C GLU A 26 1.44 7.42 12.71
N ASP A 27 1.60 7.82 11.45
CA ASP A 27 2.63 8.69 10.86
C ASP A 27 3.52 8.03 9.80
N PHE A 28 3.58 8.66 8.62
CA PHE A 28 4.55 8.43 7.54
C PHE A 28 5.95 8.99 7.90
N ALA A 29 6.36 8.85 9.17
CA ALA A 29 7.57 9.48 9.70
C ALA A 29 8.85 8.75 9.23
N GLY A 30 8.74 7.46 8.86
CA GLY A 30 9.88 6.64 8.49
C GLY A 30 10.25 6.71 7.01
N SER A 31 11.54 6.75 6.69
CA SER A 31 12.03 6.69 5.30
C SER A 31 11.58 5.41 4.57
N THR A 32 11.42 4.29 5.30
CA THR A 32 10.89 3.03 4.74
C THR A 32 9.44 3.16 4.29
N GLU A 33 8.61 3.86 5.06
CA GLU A 33 7.18 4.08 4.74
C GLU A 33 7.00 4.91 3.50
N GLN A 34 7.76 6.01 3.45
CA GLN A 34 7.79 6.92 2.31
C GLN A 34 8.29 6.18 1.07
N ARG A 35 9.33 5.36 1.20
CA ARG A 35 9.86 4.55 0.09
C ARG A 35 8.85 3.52 -0.40
N LEU A 36 8.20 2.78 0.49
CA LEU A 36 7.18 1.79 0.11
C LEU A 36 5.99 2.44 -0.61
N THR A 37 5.47 3.52 -0.04
CA THR A 37 4.31 4.24 -0.60
C THR A 37 4.63 4.87 -1.94
N SER A 38 5.78 5.53 -2.06
CA SER A 38 6.20 6.11 -3.34
C SER A 38 6.44 5.04 -4.40
N HIS A 39 7.05 3.90 -4.06
CA HIS A 39 7.20 2.79 -5.01
C HIS A 39 5.86 2.17 -5.41
N SER A 40 4.91 1.99 -4.50
CA SER A 40 3.60 1.44 -4.85
C SER A 40 2.86 2.37 -5.81
N ILE A 41 2.95 3.69 -5.59
CA ILE A 41 2.42 4.71 -6.48
C ILE A 41 3.13 4.69 -7.84
N ASN A 42 4.46 4.69 -7.88
CA ASN A 42 5.21 4.72 -9.14
C ASN A 42 4.91 3.50 -10.01
N GLN A 43 4.92 2.31 -9.40
CA GLN A 43 4.69 1.07 -10.12
C GLN A 43 3.23 0.90 -10.58
N ILE A 44 2.24 1.47 -9.89
CA ILE A 44 0.85 1.43 -10.38
C ILE A 44 0.66 2.38 -11.58
N MET A 45 1.32 3.54 -11.59
CA MET A 45 1.23 4.50 -12.69
C MET A 45 1.87 3.99 -13.97
N GLU A 46 2.98 3.25 -13.87
CA GLU A 46 3.60 2.58 -15.01
C GLU A 46 2.67 1.55 -15.68
N LYS A 47 1.82 0.92 -14.86
CA LYS A 47 0.89 -0.16 -15.24
C LYS A 47 -0.49 0.32 -15.70
N LEU A 48 -0.70 1.62 -15.88
CA LEU A 48 -1.91 2.10 -16.52
C LEU A 48 -2.10 1.40 -17.88
N PRO A 49 -3.29 0.82 -18.15
CA PRO A 49 -3.53 0.04 -19.37
C PRO A 49 -3.54 0.97 -20.59
N GLU A 50 -2.66 0.72 -21.54
CA GLU A 50 -2.43 1.64 -22.66
C GLU A 50 -3.67 1.84 -23.55
N GLU A 51 -4.47 0.79 -23.71
CA GLU A 51 -5.72 0.80 -24.48
C GLU A 51 -6.75 1.83 -24.00
N ASP A 52 -6.78 2.12 -22.70
CA ASP A 52 -7.71 3.06 -22.09
C ASP A 52 -7.26 4.53 -22.23
N PHE A 53 -5.98 4.79 -22.53
CA PHE A 53 -5.42 6.14 -22.52
C PHE A 53 -4.86 6.59 -23.86
N VAL A 54 -4.61 5.68 -24.80
CA VAL A 54 -3.98 6.01 -26.09
C VAL A 54 -4.78 7.04 -26.90
N PHE A 55 -6.12 7.01 -26.81
CA PHE A 55 -6.98 7.96 -27.53
C PHE A 55 -6.96 9.39 -26.93
N LEU A 56 -6.40 9.55 -25.73
CA LEU A 56 -6.25 10.86 -25.07
C LEU A 56 -5.03 11.64 -25.54
N ALA A 57 -4.18 11.04 -26.38
CA ALA A 57 -3.01 11.71 -26.93
C ALA A 57 -3.39 13.03 -27.62
N ASP A 58 -2.68 14.09 -27.26
CA ASP A 58 -2.88 15.48 -27.70
C ASP A 58 -4.28 16.07 -27.42
N GLN A 59 -5.13 15.36 -26.68
CA GLN A 59 -6.46 15.83 -26.29
C GLN A 59 -6.38 16.72 -25.04
N PRO A 60 -7.26 17.73 -24.92
CA PRO A 60 -7.40 18.50 -23.69
C PRO A 60 -8.12 17.67 -22.63
N VAL A 61 -7.44 17.39 -21.52
CA VAL A 61 -7.90 16.50 -20.44
C VAL A 61 -7.90 17.26 -19.11
N PHE A 62 -8.99 17.19 -18.37
CA PHE A 62 -9.05 17.62 -16.98
C PHE A 62 -8.88 16.41 -16.07
N LEU A 63 -8.07 16.52 -15.02
CA LEU A 63 -7.81 15.45 -14.06
C LEU A 63 -8.45 15.78 -12.71
N GLU A 64 -9.26 14.85 -12.21
CA GLU A 64 -9.82 14.89 -10.86
C GLU A 64 -9.36 13.67 -10.07
N CYS A 65 -8.84 13.89 -8.86
CA CYS A 65 -8.44 12.81 -7.96
C CYS A 65 -9.20 12.92 -6.65
N PHE A 66 -9.90 11.85 -6.29
CA PHE A 66 -10.67 11.73 -5.06
C PHE A 66 -10.05 10.69 -4.14
N PHE A 67 -10.08 10.99 -2.84
CA PHE A 67 -9.77 10.06 -1.76
C PHE A 67 -10.61 10.45 -0.53
N LEU A 68 -10.84 9.51 0.40
CA LEU A 68 -11.71 9.74 1.56
C LEU A 68 -11.16 10.81 2.52
N LYS A 69 -9.84 11.02 2.54
CA LYS A 69 -9.17 11.99 3.41
C LYS A 69 -8.03 12.66 2.66
N GLU A 70 -7.84 13.96 2.82
CA GLU A 70 -6.62 14.64 2.37
C GLU A 70 -5.42 14.11 3.17
N ILE A 71 -4.47 13.46 2.50
CA ILE A 71 -3.23 12.92 3.06
C ILE A 71 -2.06 13.27 2.15
N GLU A 72 -0.85 13.44 2.70
CA GLU A 72 0.33 13.84 1.90
C GLU A 72 0.63 12.91 0.71
N PRO A 73 0.52 11.56 0.84
CA PRO A 73 0.74 10.66 -0.31
C PRO A 73 -0.23 10.88 -1.48
N LEU A 74 -1.41 11.45 -1.24
CA LEU A 74 -2.37 11.75 -2.30
C LEU A 74 -1.85 12.84 -3.23
N ALA A 75 -1.22 13.89 -2.69
CA ALA A 75 -0.61 14.95 -3.49
C ALA A 75 0.51 14.41 -4.38
N TYR A 76 1.35 13.51 -3.84
CA TYR A 76 2.37 12.82 -4.62
C TYR A 76 1.75 11.94 -5.72
N ALA A 77 0.71 11.16 -5.41
CA ALA A 77 0.03 10.30 -6.37
C ALA A 77 -0.61 11.10 -7.52
N ARG A 78 -1.30 12.22 -7.19
CA ARG A 78 -1.87 13.15 -8.18
C ARG A 78 -0.78 13.67 -9.11
N ARG A 79 0.32 14.18 -8.55
CA ARG A 79 1.43 14.71 -9.34
C ARG A 79 2.08 13.64 -10.22
N ARG A 80 2.26 12.43 -9.72
CA ARG A 80 2.83 11.31 -10.50
C ARG A 80 1.91 10.90 -11.64
N LEU A 81 0.60 10.90 -11.44
CA LEU A 81 -0.39 10.65 -12.48
C LEU A 81 -0.38 11.75 -13.54
N GLU A 82 -0.37 13.04 -13.14
CA GLU A 82 -0.22 14.16 -14.07
C GLU A 82 0.99 13.98 -14.98
N MET A 83 2.16 13.68 -14.40
CA MET A 83 3.37 13.45 -15.19
C MET A 83 3.23 12.26 -16.13
N THR A 84 2.54 11.20 -15.71
CA THR A 84 2.29 10.04 -16.58
C THR A 84 1.39 10.42 -17.76
N LEU A 85 0.35 11.21 -17.53
CA LEU A 85 -0.53 11.69 -18.60
C LEU A 85 0.21 12.60 -19.58
N LEU A 86 1.08 13.48 -19.09
CA LEU A 86 1.90 14.37 -19.92
C LEU A 86 2.98 13.62 -20.71
N GLU A 87 3.78 12.77 -20.04
CA GLU A 87 4.97 12.16 -20.65
C GLU A 87 4.66 10.89 -21.43
N LYS A 88 3.87 9.98 -20.85
CA LYS A 88 3.55 8.68 -21.47
C LYS A 88 2.44 8.82 -22.51
N TYR A 89 1.36 9.53 -22.14
CA TYR A 89 0.17 9.62 -22.98
C TYR A 89 0.03 10.93 -23.76
N ARG A 90 0.94 11.90 -23.56
CA ARG A 90 0.96 13.18 -24.29
C ARG A 90 -0.37 13.95 -24.22
N CYS A 91 -1.08 13.84 -23.10
CA CYS A 91 -2.29 14.61 -22.86
C CYS A 91 -1.98 16.10 -22.71
N ARG A 92 -2.92 16.98 -23.06
CA ARG A 92 -2.86 18.40 -22.70
C ARG A 92 -3.71 18.63 -21.46
N LEU A 93 -3.06 18.73 -20.29
CA LEU A 93 -3.78 18.93 -19.03
C LEU A 93 -4.35 20.35 -18.94
N MET A 94 -5.65 20.44 -18.66
CA MET A 94 -6.37 21.70 -18.45
C MET A 94 -6.59 21.96 -16.96
N SER A 95 -6.63 23.23 -16.58
CA SER A 95 -6.90 23.65 -15.20
C SER A 95 -8.40 23.81 -14.91
N ASP A 96 -9.22 23.92 -15.95
CA ASP A 96 -10.68 24.07 -15.86
C ASP A 96 -11.36 22.90 -16.60
N PRO A 97 -12.32 22.19 -15.98
CA PRO A 97 -13.10 21.16 -16.66
C PRO A 97 -13.85 21.69 -17.89
N ALA A 98 -14.23 22.97 -17.95
CA ALA A 98 -14.95 23.56 -19.08
C ALA A 98 -14.11 23.66 -20.36
N GLU A 99 -12.78 23.69 -20.23
CA GLU A 99 -11.84 23.75 -21.36
C GLU A 99 -11.39 22.35 -21.83
N ALA A 100 -11.76 21.31 -21.08
CA ALA A 100 -11.38 19.94 -21.36
C ALA A 100 -12.40 19.25 -22.29
N LYS A 101 -11.87 18.44 -23.21
CA LYS A 101 -12.68 17.54 -24.04
C LYS A 101 -12.98 16.24 -23.30
N PHE A 102 -12.06 15.82 -22.42
CA PHE A 102 -12.23 14.65 -21.58
C PHE A 102 -11.96 14.98 -20.12
N VAL A 103 -12.75 14.39 -19.23
CA VAL A 103 -12.53 14.45 -17.78
C VAL A 103 -12.13 13.07 -17.29
N LEU A 104 -10.91 12.95 -16.80
CA LEU A 104 -10.40 11.76 -16.12
C LEU A 104 -10.64 11.91 -14.62
N THR A 105 -11.52 11.07 -14.08
CA THR A 105 -11.82 11.03 -12.66
C THR A 105 -11.24 9.77 -12.05
N VAL A 106 -10.32 9.92 -11.09
CA VAL A 106 -9.65 8.84 -10.38
C VAL A 106 -10.14 8.78 -8.94
N PHE A 107 -10.54 7.59 -8.51
CA PHE A 107 -10.93 7.31 -7.13
C PHE A 107 -9.89 6.41 -6.50
N PHE A 108 -9.06 6.99 -5.64
CA PHE A 108 -8.18 6.20 -4.80
C PHE A 108 -9.02 5.51 -3.72
N THR A 109 -8.77 4.22 -3.51
CA THR A 109 -9.43 3.42 -2.47
C THR A 109 -8.49 3.08 -1.33
N SER A 110 -7.18 3.05 -1.60
CA SER A 110 -6.15 2.84 -0.59
C SER A 110 -4.84 3.52 -1.02
N ILE A 111 -4.23 4.28 -0.12
CA ILE A 111 -2.86 4.81 -0.28
C ILE A 111 -2.21 4.83 1.10
N GLY A 112 -1.09 4.15 1.25
CA GLY A 112 -0.28 4.22 2.46
C GLY A 112 0.51 2.95 2.73
N THR A 113 0.81 2.71 4.00
CA THR A 113 1.47 1.49 4.46
C THR A 113 0.62 0.66 5.40
N ASP A 114 0.88 -0.64 5.42
CA ASP A 114 0.33 -1.61 6.39
C ASP A 114 1.49 -2.28 7.13
N PHE A 115 1.36 -2.42 8.45
CA PHE A 115 2.29 -3.10 9.34
C PHE A 115 1.59 -4.29 9.99
N ASP A 116 2.14 -5.48 9.80
CA ASP A 116 1.70 -6.67 10.52
C ASP A 116 2.89 -7.37 11.15
N LYS A 117 2.71 -7.87 12.38
CA LYS A 117 3.68 -8.74 13.05
C LYS A 117 2.99 -10.04 13.46
N THR A 118 3.55 -11.16 13.02
CA THR A 118 3.03 -12.50 13.34
C THR A 118 4.17 -13.40 13.78
N GLY A 119 4.03 -14.09 14.90
CA GLY A 119 5.11 -14.92 15.39
C GLY A 119 4.87 -15.52 16.76
N ILE A 120 5.96 -16.03 17.31
CA ILE A 120 6.10 -16.48 18.69
C ILE A 120 7.09 -15.54 19.36
N SER A 121 6.60 -14.79 20.35
CA SER A 121 7.41 -13.89 21.17
C SER A 121 7.19 -14.22 22.64
N THR A 122 8.12 -13.84 23.49
CA THR A 122 7.93 -14.01 24.94
C THR A 122 6.81 -13.09 25.42
N PRO A 123 6.10 -13.45 26.50
CA PRO A 123 5.20 -12.52 27.17
C PRO A 123 5.94 -11.23 27.54
N ASP A 124 5.22 -10.12 27.56
CA ASP A 124 5.76 -8.84 28.02
C ASP A 124 6.27 -8.96 29.45
N LEU A 125 7.59 -8.85 29.61
CA LEU A 125 8.25 -8.88 30.90
C LEU A 125 8.47 -7.44 31.38
N VAL A 126 7.78 -7.06 32.46
CA VAL A 126 8.00 -5.76 33.11
C VAL A 126 9.11 -5.93 34.15
N LEU A 127 10.33 -5.51 33.80
CA LEU A 127 11.45 -5.49 34.74
C LEU A 127 11.52 -4.14 35.46
N PRO A 128 11.48 -4.11 36.80
CA PRO A 128 11.62 -2.87 37.57
C PRO A 128 12.94 -2.17 37.22
N GLY A 129 12.85 -0.88 36.85
CA GLY A 129 14.02 -0.08 36.46
C GLY A 129 14.31 -0.01 34.95
N MET A 130 13.58 -0.74 34.11
CA MET A 130 13.58 -0.55 32.66
C MET A 130 12.29 0.13 32.20
N GLY A 131 12.41 1.06 31.24
CA GLY A 131 11.37 2.02 30.85
C GLY A 131 10.16 1.46 30.08
N GLY A 132 9.76 0.21 30.33
CA GLY A 132 8.60 -0.40 29.69
C GLY A 132 8.65 -1.93 29.65
N PRO A 133 7.56 -2.56 29.17
CA PRO A 133 7.53 -4.00 28.90
C PRO A 133 8.57 -4.37 27.84
N MET A 134 9.30 -5.46 28.08
CA MET A 134 10.21 -6.05 27.10
C MET A 134 9.68 -7.40 26.61
N SER A 135 9.73 -7.60 25.30
CA SER A 135 9.44 -8.89 24.66
C SER A 135 10.61 -9.28 23.75
N ILE A 136 10.91 -10.58 23.70
CA ILE A 136 11.92 -11.17 22.82
C ILE A 136 11.20 -11.97 21.74
N ASP A 137 11.46 -11.66 20.48
CA ASP A 137 10.95 -12.43 19.36
C ASP A 137 11.74 -13.74 19.21
N ILE A 138 11.06 -14.87 19.43
CA ILE A 138 11.65 -16.21 19.26
C ILE A 138 11.66 -16.59 17.77
N LEU A 139 10.55 -16.30 17.10
CA LEU A 139 10.41 -16.40 15.67
C LEU A 139 9.23 -15.50 15.27
N ALA A 140 9.51 -14.34 14.69
CA ALA A 140 8.47 -13.45 14.22
C ALA A 140 8.74 -12.99 12.79
N LEU A 141 7.67 -12.77 12.05
CA LEU A 141 7.67 -12.15 10.75
C LEU A 141 7.06 -10.77 10.89
N GLU A 142 7.86 -9.75 10.61
CA GLU A 142 7.40 -8.37 10.44
C GLU A 142 7.19 -8.10 8.96
N MET A 143 5.98 -7.69 8.61
CA MET A 143 5.53 -7.46 7.25
C MET A 143 5.27 -5.96 7.09
N TYR A 144 5.96 -5.35 6.13
CA TYR A 144 5.83 -3.93 5.85
C TYR A 144 5.46 -3.71 4.40
N HIS A 145 4.26 -3.19 4.17
CA HIS A 145 3.70 -3.12 2.83
C HIS A 145 3.31 -1.69 2.45
N GLY A 146 3.73 -1.22 1.28
CA GLY A 146 3.16 -0.05 0.62
C GLY A 146 2.03 -0.47 -0.28
N ILE A 147 0.88 0.17 -0.14
CA ILE A 147 -0.35 -0.16 -0.88
C ILE A 147 -0.82 1.08 -1.63
N THR A 148 -1.16 0.89 -2.90
CA THR A 148 -1.88 1.88 -3.69
C THR A 148 -2.93 1.18 -4.52
N GLU A 149 -4.16 1.68 -4.43
CA GLU A 149 -5.33 1.14 -5.13
C GLU A 149 -6.19 2.28 -5.65
N PHE A 150 -6.61 2.19 -6.91
CA PHE A 150 -7.59 3.10 -7.49
C PHE A 150 -8.33 2.47 -8.66
N TYR A 151 -9.45 3.08 -9.03
CA TYR A 151 -10.11 2.90 -10.32
C TYR A 151 -10.41 4.27 -10.92
N TYR A 152 -10.80 4.31 -12.20
CA TYR A 152 -11.05 5.57 -12.88
C TYR A 152 -12.18 5.52 -13.90
N TYR A 153 -12.66 6.69 -14.27
CA TYR A 153 -13.59 6.91 -15.36
C TYR A 153 -13.04 8.00 -16.28
N ILE A 154 -13.21 7.82 -17.58
CA ILE A 154 -12.98 8.86 -18.57
C ILE A 154 -14.33 9.27 -19.15
N ARG A 155 -14.66 10.55 -19.02
CA ARG A 155 -15.90 11.15 -19.50
C ARG A 155 -15.63 12.10 -20.65
N ASP A 156 -16.54 12.18 -21.62
CA ASP A 156 -16.49 13.19 -22.68
C ASP A 156 -17.10 14.53 -22.23
N ALA A 157 -17.12 15.52 -23.13
CA ALA A 157 -17.70 16.84 -22.89
C ALA A 157 -19.22 16.81 -22.61
N ASP A 158 -19.93 15.77 -23.06
CA ASP A 158 -21.35 15.54 -22.78
C ASP A 158 -21.55 14.76 -21.46
N ASN A 159 -20.48 14.59 -20.68
CA ASN A 159 -20.45 13.89 -19.40
C ASN A 159 -20.77 12.39 -19.50
N ARG A 160 -20.62 11.78 -20.68
CA ARG A 160 -20.83 10.35 -20.90
C ARG A 160 -19.56 9.59 -20.58
N VAL A 161 -19.69 8.48 -19.87
CA VAL A 161 -18.56 7.59 -19.59
C VAL A 161 -18.16 6.87 -20.87
N VAL A 162 -16.97 7.19 -21.37
CA VAL A 162 -16.37 6.56 -22.55
C VAL A 162 -15.56 5.34 -22.14
N VAL A 163 -14.87 5.43 -21.01
CA VAL A 163 -14.07 4.34 -20.44
C VAL A 163 -14.32 4.24 -18.95
N ARG A 164 -14.41 3.00 -18.46
CA ARG A 164 -14.39 2.65 -17.05
C ARG A 164 -13.21 1.71 -16.82
N GLY A 165 -12.18 2.21 -16.15
CA GLY A 165 -11.05 1.41 -15.74
C GLY A 165 -11.44 0.43 -14.63
N GLU A 166 -10.89 -0.78 -14.70
CA GLU A 166 -10.96 -1.73 -13.59
C GLU A 166 -10.14 -1.25 -12.38
N MET A 167 -10.33 -1.92 -11.25
CA MET A 167 -9.55 -1.63 -10.05
C MET A 167 -8.10 -2.05 -10.24
N LEU A 168 -7.20 -1.07 -10.21
CA LEU A 168 -5.76 -1.29 -10.20
C LEU A 168 -5.28 -1.33 -8.76
N LYS A 169 -4.41 -2.30 -8.47
CA LYS A 169 -3.80 -2.50 -7.15
C LYS A 169 -2.32 -2.77 -7.28
N LYS A 170 -1.53 -2.10 -6.44
CA LYS A 170 -0.11 -2.38 -6.28
C LYS A 170 0.26 -2.48 -4.81
N VAL A 171 0.93 -3.57 -4.47
CA VAL A 171 1.54 -3.79 -3.16
C VAL A 171 3.04 -3.95 -3.34
N VAL A 172 3.83 -3.18 -2.60
CA VAL A 172 5.29 -3.29 -2.49
C VAL A 172 5.60 -3.79 -1.09
N ARG A 173 6.52 -4.75 -0.94
CA ARG A 173 6.77 -5.41 0.35
C ARG A 173 8.20 -5.22 0.82
N ASN A 174 8.37 -5.15 2.13
CA ASN A 174 9.65 -5.10 2.81
C ASN A 174 9.55 -5.90 4.11
N ASP A 175 9.66 -7.23 3.98
CA ASP A 175 9.37 -8.18 5.04
C ASP A 175 10.67 -8.64 5.70
N THR A 176 10.63 -8.83 7.02
CA THR A 176 11.80 -9.15 7.83
C THR A 176 11.50 -10.28 8.80
N LEU A 177 12.36 -11.29 8.83
CA LEU A 177 12.34 -12.35 9.83
C LEU A 177 13.13 -11.91 11.07
N LEU A 178 12.46 -11.95 12.21
CA LEU A 178 13.05 -11.69 13.53
C LEU A 178 13.30 -13.02 14.25
N LEU A 179 14.55 -13.19 14.66
CA LEU A 179 15.03 -14.24 15.56
C LEU A 179 15.63 -13.57 16.81
N PRO A 180 15.86 -14.29 17.92
CA PRO A 180 16.26 -13.69 19.20
C PRO A 180 17.53 -12.82 19.15
N LEU A 181 18.42 -13.11 18.20
CA LEU A 181 19.72 -12.47 18.06
C LEU A 181 19.99 -11.94 16.65
N ILE A 182 19.18 -12.33 15.67
CA ILE A 182 19.47 -12.09 14.25
C ILE A 182 18.20 -11.61 13.57
N THR A 183 18.36 -10.57 12.76
CA THR A 183 17.31 -10.05 11.88
C THR A 183 17.68 -10.38 10.44
N ILE A 184 16.80 -11.06 9.71
CA ILE A 184 17.05 -11.50 8.34
C ILE A 184 16.00 -10.85 7.42
N PRO A 185 16.39 -9.93 6.52
CA PRO A 185 15.45 -9.37 5.56
C PRO A 185 15.05 -10.45 4.55
N ILE A 186 13.75 -10.67 4.38
CA ILE A 186 13.20 -11.64 3.41
C ILE A 186 12.98 -10.96 2.07
N ASN A 187 12.45 -9.73 2.10
CA ASN A 187 12.20 -8.95 0.91
C ASN A 187 12.79 -7.55 1.11
N THR A 188 13.72 -7.18 0.24
CA THR A 188 14.24 -5.81 0.17
C THR A 188 13.78 -5.21 -1.14
N MET A 189 13.09 -4.08 -1.05
CA MET A 189 12.73 -3.28 -2.23
C MET A 189 13.96 -3.14 -3.14
N ARG A 190 13.88 -3.69 -4.36
CA ARG A 190 14.82 -3.50 -5.46
C ARG A 190 14.29 -2.44 -6.42
#